data_AF-A0A0Z8MDC9-F1
#
_entry.id   AF-A0A0Z8MDC9-F1
#
_cell.length_a   1.000
_cell.length_b   1.000
_cell.length_c   1.000
_cell.angle_alpha   90.00
_cell.angle_beta   90.00
_cell.angle_gamma   90.00
#
_symmetry.space_group_name_H-M   'P 1'
#
loop_
_entity.id
_entity.type
_entity.pdbx_description
1 polymer ?
#
loop_
_entity_poly.entity_id
_entity_poly.type
_entity_poly.pdbx_seq_one_letter_code
_entity_poly.pdbx_strand_id
1 'polypeptide(L)' 'MTRDDVVDKPSQLNYLGLIHLAFSLGSEEAVDELTERLVATGYLLLSGPRITGDGYYESCVLGFDDIQIELTV' A
#
# COMPACT_ATOMS: atom_id res chain seq x y z
N MET A 1 10.76 -12.89 10.09
CA MET A 1 9.39 -13.22 9.66
C MET A 1 9.49 -13.96 8.35
N THR A 2 8.81 -15.09 8.21
CA THR A 2 8.67 -15.83 6.95
C THR A 2 7.21 -15.72 6.53
N ARG A 3 6.96 -15.40 5.26
CA ARG A 3 5.61 -15.32 4.67
C ARG A 3 5.40 -16.53 3.78
N ASP A 4 4.49 -17.41 4.18
CA ASP A 4 4.19 -18.67 3.47
C ASP A 4 3.36 -18.44 2.19
N ASP A 5 2.86 -17.22 1.99
CA ASP A 5 2.03 -16.80 0.86
C ASP A 5 2.82 -16.17 -0.29
N VAL A 6 4.16 -16.11 -0.21
CA VAL A 6 5.01 -15.60 -1.31
C VAL A 6 5.19 -16.68 -2.37
N VAL A 7 4.80 -16.38 -3.60
CA VAL A 7 4.95 -17.30 -4.74
C VAL A 7 5.91 -16.75 -5.79
N ASP A 8 6.48 -17.64 -6.60
CA ASP A 8 7.38 -17.26 -7.71
C ASP A 8 6.60 -16.81 -8.98
N LYS A 9 5.30 -16.50 -8.84
CA LYS A 9 4.40 -16.13 -9.94
C LYS A 9 4.00 -14.66 -9.84
N PRO A 10 4.08 -13.88 -10.94
CA PRO A 10 3.72 -12.46 -10.96
C PRO A 10 2.20 -12.18 -10.88
N SER A 11 1.36 -13.18 -10.61
CA SER A 11 -0.11 -13.06 -10.59
C SER A 11 -0.70 -12.91 -9.18
N GLN A 12 0.13 -12.69 -8.16
CA GLN A 12 -0.29 -12.46 -6.77
C GLN A 12 0.46 -11.25 -6.22
N LEU A 13 -0.15 -10.45 -5.34
CA LEU A 13 0.46 -9.24 -4.75
C LEU A 13 1.79 -9.50 -4.02
N ASN A 14 2.04 -10.76 -3.64
CA ASN A 14 3.22 -11.19 -2.91
C ASN A 14 4.04 -12.16 -3.78
N TYR A 15 5.02 -11.62 -4.49
CA TYR A 15 6.00 -12.38 -5.28
C TYR A 15 7.43 -11.94 -4.97
N LEU A 16 8.42 -12.68 -5.48
CA LEU A 16 9.82 -12.33 -5.33
C LEU A 16 10.20 -11.16 -6.25
N GLY A 17 10.66 -10.05 -5.66
CA GLY A 17 11.10 -8.87 -6.41
C GLY A 17 10.60 -7.57 -5.78
N LEU A 18 10.50 -6.53 -6.60
CA LEU A 18 9.90 -5.26 -6.19
C LEU A 18 8.38 -5.40 -6.26
N ILE A 19 7.72 -5.36 -5.09
CA ILE A 19 6.27 -5.56 -4.96
C ILE A 19 5.54 -4.41 -4.27
N HIS A 20 6.29 -3.50 -3.63
CA HIS A 20 5.73 -2.33 -2.97
C HIS A 20 6.68 -1.14 -3.00
N LEU A 21 6.11 0.06 -2.90
CA LEU A 21 6.80 1.33 -2.71
C LEU A 21 6.03 2.14 -1.66
N ALA A 22 6.77 2.80 -0.75
CA ALA A 22 6.19 3.65 0.28
C ALA A 22 6.57 5.12 0.06
N PHE A 23 5.61 6.03 0.22
CA PHE A 23 5.80 7.48 0.16
C PHE A 23 5.33 8.12 1.46
N SER A 24 6.25 8.81 2.15
CA SER A 24 5.92 9.61 3.32
C SER A 24 5.35 10.97 2.88
N LEU A 25 4.21 11.31 3.46
CA LEU A 25 3.44 12.53 3.18
C LEU A 25 3.54 13.55 4.31
N GLY A 26 4.09 13.16 5.47
CA GLY A 26 4.41 14.04 6.58
C GLY A 26 3.27 14.32 7.57
N SER A 27 2.04 13.89 7.31
CA SER A 27 0.94 13.93 8.29
C SER A 27 -0.16 12.89 8.00
N GLU A 28 -0.92 12.53 9.03
CA GLU A 28 -2.04 11.58 8.91
C GLU A 28 -3.13 12.13 7.98
N GLU A 29 -3.39 13.43 8.04
CA GLU A 29 -4.38 14.10 7.20
C GLU A 29 -3.99 14.04 5.71
N ALA A 30 -2.69 14.18 5.41
CA ALA A 30 -2.21 14.06 4.03
C ALA A 30 -2.37 12.63 3.48
N VAL A 31 -2.20 11.62 4.34
CA VAL A 31 -2.50 10.22 4.00
C VAL A 31 -3.99 10.05 3.72
N ASP A 32 -4.86 10.56 4.59
CA ASP A 32 -6.31 10.46 4.41
C ASP A 32 -6.77 11.13 3.10
N GLU A 33 -6.39 12.39 2.89
CA GLU A 33 -6.78 13.18 1.72
C GLU A 33 -6.31 12.55 0.40
N LEU A 34 -5.05 12.07 0.35
CA LEU A 34 -4.54 11.45 -0.87
C LEU A 34 -5.20 10.09 -1.11
N THR A 35 -5.46 9.32 -0.05
CA THR A 35 -6.16 8.02 -0.15
C THR A 35 -7.55 8.21 -0.73
N GLU A 36 -8.34 9.13 -0.18
CA GLU A 36 -9.69 9.42 -0.67
C GLU A 36 -9.69 9.86 -2.13
N ARG A 37 -8.75 10.72 -2.52
CA ARG A 37 -8.59 11.16 -3.92
C ARG A 37 -8.26 10.01 -4.86
N LEU A 38 -7.38 9.09 -4.46
CA LEU A 38 -7.01 7.93 -5.29
C LEU A 38 -8.19 6.96 -5.45
N VAL A 39 -8.90 6.67 -4.36
CA VAL A 39 -10.11 5.83 -4.41
C VAL A 39 -11.20 6.46 -5.27
N ALA A 40 -11.45 7.76 -5.12
CA ALA A 40 -12.44 8.49 -5.92
C ALA A 40 -12.09 8.52 -7.42
N THR A 41 -10.82 8.38 -7.78
CA THR A 41 -10.35 8.32 -9.17
C THR A 41 -10.25 6.89 -9.71
N GLY A 42 -10.61 5.88 -8.92
CA GLY A 42 -10.77 4.48 -9.35
C GLY A 42 -9.59 3.57 -9.04
N TYR A 43 -8.59 4.02 -8.27
CA TYR A 43 -7.53 3.13 -7.78
C TYR A 43 -8.09 2.17 -6.72
N LEU A 44 -7.67 0.90 -6.78
CA LEU A 44 -8.13 -0.13 -5.86
C LEU A 44 -7.51 0.09 -4.48
N LEU A 45 -8.36 0.29 -3.47
CA LEU A 45 -7.93 0.32 -2.07
C LEU A 45 -7.65 -1.11 -1.58
N LEU A 46 -6.41 -1.38 -1.18
CA LEU A 46 -6.02 -2.64 -0.56
C LEU A 46 -6.20 -2.58 0.96
N SER A 47 -5.85 -1.44 1.55
CA SER A 47 -6.05 -1.17 2.99
C SER A 47 -6.27 0.32 3.25
N GLY A 48 -7.29 0.65 4.03
CA GLY A 48 -7.56 2.03 4.44
C GLY A 48 -6.54 2.58 5.44
N PRO A 49 -6.59 3.90 5.72
CA PRO A 49 -5.75 4.54 6.72
C PRO A 49 -5.87 3.85 8.08
N ARG A 50 -4.75 3.41 8.65
CA ARG A 50 -4.68 2.71 9.93
C ARG A 50 -3.28 2.78 10.51
N ILE A 51 -3.16 2.50 11.82
CA ILE A 51 -1.87 2.22 12.44
C ILE A 51 -1.52 0.74 12.23
N THR A 52 -0.34 0.48 11.68
CA THR A 52 0.19 -0.88 11.46
C THR A 52 0.76 -1.49 12.74
N GLY A 53 1.06 -2.80 12.69
CA GLY A 53 1.69 -3.50 13.80
C GLY A 53 3.11 -3.02 14.14
N ASP A 54 3.78 -2.34 13.22
CA ASP A 54 5.09 -1.72 13.40
C ASP A 54 5.02 -0.20 13.67
N GLY A 55 3.81 0.36 13.80
CA GLY A 55 3.56 1.70 14.36
C GLY A 55 3.50 2.84 13.36
N TYR A 56 3.39 2.56 12.06
CA TYR A 56 3.18 3.59 11.03
C TYR A 56 1.69 3.85 10.84
N TYR A 57 1.31 5.13 10.72
CA TYR A 57 0.02 5.49 10.16
C TYR A 57 0.14 5.43 8.63
N GLU A 58 -0.60 4.53 8.00
CA GLU A 58 -0.52 4.31 6.56
C GLU A 58 -1.86 3.95 5.93
N SER A 59 -1.96 4.13 4.61
CA SER A 59 -2.92 3.44 3.74
C SER A 59 -2.21 2.74 2.59
N CYS A 60 -2.89 1.82 1.90
CA CYS A 60 -2.32 1.09 0.78
C CYS A 60 -3.31 0.96 -0.39
N VAL A 61 -2.86 1.33 -1.59
CA VAL A 61 -3.61 1.21 -2.86
C VAL A 61 -2.83 0.38 -3.88
N LEU A 62 -3.52 -0.19 -4.86
CA LEU A 62 -2.89 -0.90 -5.97
C LEU A 62 -2.50 0.09 -7.08
N GLY A 63 -1.20 0.15 -7.37
CA GLY A 63 -0.63 0.93 -8.46
C GLY A 63 -0.57 0.18 -9.79
N PHE A 64 0.24 0.69 -10.73
CA PHE A 64 0.51 0.02 -12.00
C PHE A 64 1.36 -1.25 -11.79
N ASP A 65 1.23 -2.22 -12.71
CA ASP A 65 1.91 -3.52 -12.66
C ASP A 65 1.73 -4.28 -11.32
N ASP A 66 0.56 -4.11 -10.70
CA ASP A 66 0.19 -4.73 -9.43
C ASP A 66 1.15 -4.40 -8.26
N ILE A 67 1.88 -3.28 -8.33
CA ILE A 67 2.74 -2.79 -7.25
C ILE A 67 1.88 -2.14 -6.18
N GLN A 68 2.08 -2.53 -4.92
CA GLN A 68 1.42 -1.94 -3.77
C GLN A 68 2.04 -0.56 -3.47
N ILE A 69 1.21 0.47 -3.33
CA ILE A 69 1.65 1.82 -2.98
C ILE A 69 1.17 2.14 -1.58
N GLU A 70 2.12 2.22 -0.65
CA GLU A 70 1.88 2.61 0.74
C GLU A 70 2.05 4.12 0.88
N LEU A 71 1.05 4.78 1.46
CA LEU A 71 1.09 6.20 1.81
C LEU A 71 1.26 6.29 3.32
N THR A 72 2.38 6.84 3.79
CA THR A 72 2.72 6.89 5.21
C THR A 72 2.86 8.32 5.70
N VAL A 73 2.94 8.47 7.02
CA VAL A 73 3.50 9.68 7.64
C VAL A 73 5.01 9.68 7.49
#